data_AF-A0A838PHF0-F1
#
_entry.id   AF-A0A838PHF0-F1
#
_cell.length_a   1.000
_cell.length_b   1.000
_cell.length_c   1.000
_cell.angle_alpha   90.00
_cell.angle_beta   90.00
_cell.angle_gamma   90.00
#
_symmetry.space_group_name_H-M   'P 1'
#
loop_
_entity.id
_entity.type
_entity.pdbx_description
1 polymer ?
#
loop_
_entity_poly.entity_id
_entity_poly.type
_entity_poly.pdbx_seq_one_letter_code
_entity_poly.pdbx_strand_id
1 'polypeptide(L)'
;MIDRIKWTDRRFDFTFPAELYPETIERLRGTPARLEDRIGSLPAEALQRRDGEKWSMQENAGHLLDLESLVMERLNQYVIGATELHAADMSNRKTDEAVHNSVPVASIPATFVNSE
;
A
#
# COMPACT_ATOMS: atom_id res chain seq x y z
N MET A 1 5.35 -4.76 26.81
CA MET A 1 5.17 -4.46 25.37
C MET A 1 4.44 -5.66 24.78
N ILE A 2 3.39 -5.47 23.97
CA ILE A 2 2.66 -6.58 23.37
C ILE A 2 3.34 -6.93 22.04
N ASP A 3 3.82 -8.15 21.90
CA ASP A 3 4.38 -8.64 20.65
C ASP A 3 3.28 -8.71 19.58
N ARG A 4 3.54 -8.07 18.43
CA ARG A 4 2.62 -8.05 17.29
C ARG A 4 3.03 -9.14 16.29
N ILE A 5 2.06 -9.90 15.80
CA ILE A 5 2.29 -10.83 14.69
C ILE A 5 2.79 -10.07 13.46
N LYS A 6 3.83 -10.60 12.80
CA LYS A 6 4.32 -10.04 11.54
C LYS A 6 3.21 -10.12 10.50
N TRP A 7 3.16 -9.14 9.60
CA TRP A 7 2.17 -9.11 8.53
C TRP A 7 2.22 -10.38 7.65
N THR A 8 3.43 -10.83 7.28
CA THR A 8 3.67 -12.04 6.47
C THR A 8 3.24 -13.34 7.14
N ASP A 9 3.16 -13.34 8.47
CA ASP A 9 2.79 -14.51 9.25
C ASP A 9 1.28 -14.59 9.46
N ARG A 10 0.53 -13.54 9.09
CA ARG A 10 -0.92 -13.56 9.15
C ARG A 10 -1.48 -14.63 8.22
N ARG A 11 -2.58 -15.22 8.65
CA ARG A 11 -3.40 -16.15 7.87
C ARG A 11 -4.78 -15.54 7.74
N PHE A 12 -5.31 -15.55 6.53
CA PHE A 12 -6.63 -15.05 6.22
C PHE A 12 -7.49 -16.24 5.83
N ASP A 13 -8.65 -16.34 6.46
CA ASP A 13 -9.67 -17.30 6.07
C ASP A 13 -10.67 -16.61 5.13
N PHE A 14 -10.85 -17.17 3.94
CA PHE A 14 -11.75 -16.65 2.90
C PHE A 14 -13.06 -17.45 2.84
N THR A 15 -13.53 -17.93 4.00
CA THR A 15 -14.77 -18.71 4.17
C THR A 15 -16.06 -17.89 4.11
N PHE A 16 -15.97 -16.59 3.82
CA PHE A 16 -17.13 -15.71 3.75
C PHE A 16 -17.82 -15.73 2.38
N PRO A 17 -19.13 -15.44 2.30
CA PRO A 17 -19.86 -15.40 1.03
C PRO A 17 -19.33 -14.34 0.08
N ALA A 18 -19.39 -14.61 -1.22
CA ALA A 18 -18.88 -13.70 -2.25
C ALA A 18 -19.64 -12.36 -2.29
N GLU A 19 -20.87 -12.35 -1.80
CA GLU A 19 -21.73 -11.19 -1.65
C GLU A 19 -21.13 -10.11 -0.74
N LEU A 20 -20.14 -10.45 0.10
CA LEU A 20 -19.43 -9.49 0.96
C LEU A 20 -18.22 -8.83 0.29
N TYR A 21 -17.78 -9.29 -0.89
CA TYR A 21 -16.65 -8.69 -1.60
C TYR A 21 -16.82 -7.19 -1.92
N PRO A 22 -18.02 -6.69 -2.29
CA PRO A 22 -18.23 -5.26 -2.48
C PRO A 22 -17.79 -4.43 -1.26
N GLU A 23 -18.05 -4.87 -0.04
CA GLU A 23 -17.61 -4.15 1.17
C GLU A 23 -16.09 -4.10 1.32
N THR A 24 -15.40 -5.18 0.90
CA THR A 24 -13.94 -5.24 0.92
C THR A 24 -13.35 -4.30 -0.13
N ILE A 25 -13.95 -4.25 -1.31
CA ILE A 25 -13.58 -3.33 -2.39
C ILE A 25 -13.79 -1.88 -1.93
N GLU A 26 -14.91 -1.54 -1.31
CA GLU A 26 -15.15 -0.18 -0.77
C GLU A 26 -14.12 0.20 0.30
N ARG A 27 -13.73 -0.75 1.16
CA ARG A 27 -12.63 -0.51 2.12
C ARG A 27 -11.32 -0.22 1.41
N LEU A 28 -10.98 -0.96 0.36
CA LEU A 28 -9.77 -0.75 -0.44
C LEU A 28 -9.81 0.60 -1.18
N ARG A 29 -10.94 0.95 -1.81
CA ARG A 29 -11.17 2.23 -2.51
C ARG A 29 -10.99 3.44 -1.60
N GLY A 30 -11.28 3.29 -0.31
CA GLY A 30 -11.05 4.37 0.66
C GLY A 30 -9.60 4.60 1.07
N THR A 31 -8.61 3.90 0.49
CA THR A 31 -7.18 4.07 0.80
C THR A 31 -6.68 5.51 0.59
N PRO A 32 -6.85 6.15 -0.60
CA PRO A 32 -6.37 7.52 -0.82
C PRO A 32 -6.98 8.53 0.17
N ALA A 33 -8.30 8.47 0.42
CA ALA A 33 -8.96 9.37 1.36
C ALA A 33 -8.43 9.21 2.80
N ARG A 34 -8.14 7.97 3.24
CA ARG A 34 -7.54 7.73 4.57
C ARG A 34 -6.10 8.18 4.64
N LEU A 35 -5.34 8.08 3.55
CA LEU A 35 -3.99 8.64 3.51
C LEU A 35 -4.04 10.16 3.63
N GLU A 36 -4.86 10.83 2.82
CA GLU A 36 -5.05 12.28 2.85
C GLU A 36 -5.41 12.79 4.26
N ASP A 37 -6.39 12.17 4.92
CA ASP A 37 -6.76 12.50 6.32
C ASP A 37 -5.60 12.35 7.30
N ARG A 38 -4.76 11.32 7.13
CA ARG A 38 -3.71 10.98 8.10
C ARG A 38 -2.44 11.78 7.95
N ILE A 39 -2.09 12.17 6.72
CA ILE A 39 -0.78 12.78 6.43
C ILE A 39 -0.87 14.18 5.81
N GLY A 40 -2.04 14.59 5.30
CA GLY A 40 -2.19 15.82 4.51
C GLY A 40 -1.97 17.12 5.28
N SER A 41 -2.25 17.14 6.58
CA SER A 41 -2.09 18.33 7.43
C SER A 41 -0.78 18.37 8.21
N LEU A 42 0.08 17.36 8.07
CA LEU A 42 1.32 17.27 8.84
C LEU A 42 2.42 18.10 8.17
N PRO A 43 3.32 18.72 8.95
CA PRO A 43 4.44 19.46 8.40
C PRO A 43 5.44 18.52 7.71
N ALA A 44 6.11 19.02 6.67
CA ALA A 44 7.05 18.24 5.86
C ALA A 44 8.17 17.62 6.72
N GLU A 45 8.65 18.35 7.71
CA GLU A 45 9.68 17.89 8.65
C GLU A 45 9.25 16.64 9.41
N ALA A 46 7.97 16.53 9.78
CA ALA A 46 7.43 15.34 10.44
C ALA A 46 7.22 14.19 9.45
N LEU A 47 6.73 14.49 8.25
CA LEU A 47 6.44 13.51 7.20
C LEU A 47 7.69 12.82 6.66
N GLN A 48 8.77 13.58 6.51
CA GLN A 48 10.01 13.17 5.86
C GLN A 48 11.08 12.71 6.85
N ARG A 49 10.85 12.88 8.17
CA ARG A 49 11.79 12.40 9.19
C ARG A 49 11.94 10.88 9.11
N ARG A 50 13.18 10.42 8.99
CA ARG A 50 13.56 9.02 9.17
C ARG A 50 14.13 8.82 10.58
N ASP A 51 13.73 7.71 11.21
CA ASP A 51 14.22 7.31 12.52
C ASP A 51 15.20 6.13 12.35
N GLY A 52 16.48 6.47 12.13
CA GLY A 52 17.53 5.51 11.76
C GLY A 52 17.35 5.00 10.34
N GLU A 53 17.39 3.68 10.16
CA GLU A 53 17.21 3.03 8.85
C GLU A 53 15.74 2.89 8.44
N LYS A 54 14.79 3.22 9.32
CA LYS A 54 13.35 3.08 9.05
C LYS A 54 12.86 4.14 8.07
N TRP A 55 11.87 3.77 7.29
CA TRP A 55 11.14 4.69 6.41
C TRP A 55 10.44 5.80 7.18
N SER A 56 10.39 6.98 6.57
CA SER A 56 9.57 8.11 7.00
C SER A 56 8.07 7.81 6.83
N MET A 57 7.21 8.68 7.37
CA MET A 57 5.76 8.52 7.16
C MET A 57 5.39 8.59 5.68
N GLN A 58 6.04 9.50 4.95
CA GLN A 58 5.78 9.69 3.52
C GLN A 58 6.33 8.53 2.67
N GLU A 59 7.47 7.94 3.03
CA GLU A 59 7.96 6.70 2.39
C GLU A 59 7.04 5.51 2.66
N ASN A 60 6.48 5.39 3.88
CA ASN A 60 5.46 4.38 4.18
C ASN A 60 4.18 4.57 3.34
N ALA A 61 3.74 5.82 3.16
CA ALA A 61 2.59 6.13 2.29
C ALA A 61 2.90 5.80 0.82
N GLY A 62 4.09 6.18 0.34
CA GLY A 62 4.57 5.87 -1.01
C GLY A 62 4.70 4.37 -1.27
N HIS A 63 5.09 3.58 -0.27
CA HIS A 63 5.11 2.12 -0.37
C HIS A 63 3.73 1.53 -0.67
N LEU A 64 2.65 2.08 -0.11
CA LEU A 64 1.30 1.61 -0.41
C LEU A 64 0.93 1.86 -1.88
N LEU A 65 1.36 3.00 -2.44
CA LEU A 65 1.22 3.30 -3.86
C LEU A 65 2.08 2.35 -4.72
N ASP A 66 3.32 2.06 -4.29
CA ASP A 66 4.20 1.13 -4.99
C ASP A 66 3.60 -0.28 -5.10
N LEU A 67 2.89 -0.74 -4.07
CA LEU A 67 2.24 -2.04 -4.02
C LEU A 67 1.01 -2.13 -4.94
N GLU A 68 0.34 -1.00 -5.23
CA GLU A 68 -0.85 -0.98 -6.08
C GLU A 68 -0.56 -1.57 -7.47
N SER A 69 0.58 -1.22 -8.07
CA SER A 69 0.97 -1.77 -9.37
C SER A 69 1.15 -3.30 -9.34
N LEU A 70 1.73 -3.83 -8.25
CA LEU A 70 1.91 -5.28 -8.07
C LEU A 70 0.55 -5.98 -7.89
N VAL A 71 -0.38 -5.36 -7.17
CA VAL A 71 -1.76 -5.88 -7.03
C VAL A 71 -2.44 -5.96 -8.39
N MET A 72 -2.39 -4.89 -9.19
CA MET A 72 -3.01 -4.87 -10.52
C MET A 72 -2.37 -5.88 -11.48
N GLU A 73 -1.05 -6.04 -11.46
CA GLU A 73 -0.36 -7.06 -12.25
C GLU A 73 -0.85 -8.46 -11.88
N ARG A 74 -0.96 -8.78 -10.58
CA ARG A 74 -1.44 -10.08 -10.10
C ARG A 74 -2.90 -10.34 -10.46
N LEU A 75 -3.75 -9.31 -10.38
CA LEU A 75 -5.15 -9.43 -10.81
C LEU A 75 -5.24 -9.75 -12.30
N ASN A 76 -4.45 -9.07 -13.14
CA ASN A 76 -4.39 -9.37 -14.57
C ASN A 76 -3.89 -10.80 -14.84
N GLN A 77 -2.82 -11.23 -14.16
CA GLN A 77 -2.31 -12.60 -14.24
C GLN A 77 -3.35 -13.64 -13.82
N TYR A 78 -4.11 -13.35 -12.76
CA TYR A 78 -5.21 -14.21 -12.33
C TYR A 78 -6.31 -14.30 -13.38
N VAL A 79 -6.74 -13.17 -13.96
CA VAL A 79 -7.78 -13.11 -15.00
C VAL A 79 -7.41 -13.90 -16.25
N ILE A 80 -6.14 -13.89 -16.66
CA ILE A 80 -5.67 -14.66 -17.83
C ILE A 80 -5.35 -16.13 -17.51
N GLY A 81 -5.55 -16.57 -16.25
CA GLY A 81 -5.28 -17.94 -15.83
C GLY A 81 -3.79 -18.30 -15.78
N ALA A 82 -2.92 -17.35 -15.42
CA ALA A 82 -1.50 -17.62 -15.24
C ALA A 82 -1.29 -18.73 -14.19
N THR A 83 -0.35 -19.63 -14.46
CA THR A 83 -0.03 -20.74 -13.54
C THR A 83 0.64 -20.27 -12.25
N GLU A 84 1.29 -19.10 -12.30
CA GLU A 84 1.95 -18.46 -11.17
C GLU A 84 1.70 -16.95 -11.21
N LEU A 85 1.58 -16.33 -10.03
CA LEU A 85 1.46 -14.89 -9.87
C LEU A 85 2.83 -14.28 -9.53
N HIS A 86 3.04 -13.03 -9.93
CA HIS A 86 4.30 -12.31 -9.70
C HIS A 86 4.66 -12.30 -8.20
N ALA A 87 5.89 -12.69 -7.84
CA ALA A 87 6.35 -12.74 -6.46
C ALA A 87 6.57 -11.32 -5.88
N ALA A 88 6.32 -11.13 -4.58
CA ALA A 88 6.61 -9.83 -3.97
C ALA A 88 8.12 -9.66 -3.81
N ASP A 89 8.63 -8.46 -4.09
CA ASP A 89 10.00 -8.10 -3.73
C ASP A 89 10.08 -7.83 -2.21
N MET A 90 10.59 -8.80 -1.47
CA MET A 90 10.75 -8.71 -0.01
C MET A 90 11.86 -7.76 0.43
N SER A 91 12.70 -7.27 -0.51
CA SER A 91 13.70 -6.24 -0.22
C SER A 91 13.13 -4.83 -0.26
N ASN A 92 11.91 -4.65 -0.80
CA ASN A 92 11.26 -3.35 -1.00
C ASN A 92 12.08 -2.36 -1.83
N ARG A 93 12.93 -2.85 -2.74
CA ARG A 93 13.86 -2.04 -3.53
C ARG A 93 13.16 -0.90 -4.27
N LYS A 94 11.96 -1.16 -4.82
CA LYS A 94 11.14 -0.14 -5.49
C LYS A 94 10.91 1.09 -4.61
N THR A 95 10.55 0.88 -3.34
CA THR A 95 10.26 1.97 -2.40
C THR A 95 11.53 2.70 -1.97
N ASP A 96 12.62 1.98 -1.72
CA ASP A 96 13.90 2.58 -1.36
C ASP A 96 14.47 3.45 -2.50
N GLU A 97 14.24 3.07 -3.75
CA GLU A 97 14.70 3.80 -4.94
C GLU A 97 13.72 4.90 -5.41
N ALA A 98 12.47 4.89 -4.96
CA ALA A 98 11.41 5.80 -5.45
C ALA A 98 11.55 7.25 -4.98
N VAL A 99 12.39 7.52 -3.99
CA VAL A 99 12.66 8.87 -3.45
C VAL A 99 11.37 9.60 -3.04
N HIS A 100 10.43 8.89 -2.39
CA HIS A 100 9.10 9.40 -2.03
C HIS A 100 9.10 10.72 -1.23
N ASN A 101 10.16 11.00 -0.47
CA ASN A 101 10.33 12.27 0.28
C ASN A 101 10.65 13.49 -0.63
N SER A 102 10.96 13.29 -1.91
CA SER A 102 11.30 14.37 -2.85
C SER A 102 10.11 14.96 -3.61
N VAL A 103 8.92 14.36 -3.45
CA VAL A 103 7.67 14.82 -4.07
C VAL A 103 6.72 15.43 -3.03
N PRO A 104 5.76 16.28 -3.42
CA PRO A 104 4.73 16.74 -2.50
C PRO A 104 3.92 15.58 -1.93
N VAL A 105 3.69 15.52 -0.61
CA VAL A 105 2.96 14.40 0.02
C VAL A 105 1.58 14.17 -0.61
N ALA A 106 0.91 15.24 -1.05
CA ALA A 106 -0.40 15.18 -1.69
C ALA A 106 -0.39 14.45 -3.05
N SER A 107 0.78 14.33 -3.71
CA SER A 107 0.86 13.56 -4.96
C SER A 107 0.64 12.07 -4.73
N ILE A 108 0.98 11.54 -3.54
CA ILE A 108 0.84 10.11 -3.23
C ILE A 108 -0.63 9.68 -3.29
N PRO A 109 -1.56 10.21 -2.46
CA PRO A 109 -2.97 9.83 -2.52
C PRO A 109 -3.62 10.18 -3.87
N ALA A 110 -3.19 11.26 -4.54
CA ALA A 110 -3.70 11.65 -5.85
C ALA A 110 -3.28 10.70 -7.00
N THR A 111 -2.23 9.90 -6.82
CA THR A 111 -1.74 8.98 -7.85
C THR A 111 -2.43 7.61 -7.78
N PHE A 112 -3.08 7.26 -6.67
CA PHE A 112 -3.87 6.03 -6.60
C PHE A 112 -4.92 6.06 -7.69
N VAL A 113 -4.93 5.02 -8.52
CA VAL A 113 -5.88 4.95 -9.63
C VAL A 113 -7.25 4.72 -9.01
N ASN A 114 -8.17 5.67 -9.16
CA ASN A 114 -9.58 5.41 -8.86
C ASN A 114 -9.98 4.20 -9.71
N SER A 115 -10.17 3.06 -9.04
CA SER A 115 -10.71 1.86 -9.66
C SER A 115 -12.19 2.12 -9.94
N GLU A 116 -12.46 2.89 -10.99
CA GLU A 116 -13.80 3.08 -11.57
C GLU A 116 -14.34 1.75 -12.09
#